data_AF-A0A353LGT1-F1
#
_entry.id   AF-A0A353LGT1-F1
#
_cell.length_a   1.000
_cell.length_b   1.000
_cell.length_c   1.000
_cell.angle_alpha   90.00
_cell.angle_beta   90.00
_cell.angle_gamma   90.00
#
_symmetry.space_group_name_H-M   'P 1'
#
loop_
_entity.id
_entity.type
_entity.pdbx_description
1 polymer ?
#
loop_
_entity_poly.entity_id
_entity_poly.type
_entity_poly.pdbx_seq_one_letter_code
_entity_poly.pdbx_strand_id
1 'polypeptide(L)' 'VMLRRQQAEAIISAREKIVEGAVSMVKMALERIEDENIIEMDSDKKAAMVSNLLVVLCADESAQPVLNTGTLYQ' A
#
# COMPACT_ATOMS: atom_id res chain seq x y z
N VAL A 1 -30.74 0.39 -17.27
CA VAL A 1 -29.85 -0.44 -16.41
C VAL A 1 -28.40 -0.46 -16.92
N MET A 2 -28.15 -0.38 -18.24
CA MET A 2 -26.80 -0.35 -18.82
C MET A 2 -25.87 0.76 -18.29
N LEU A 3 -26.36 2.00 -18.15
CA LEU A 3 -25.52 3.12 -17.68
C LEU A 3 -24.92 2.89 -16.29
N ARG A 4 -25.71 2.36 -15.34
CA ARG A 4 -25.23 2.04 -13.99
C ARG A 4 -24.20 0.91 -13.98
N ARG A 5 -24.39 -0.09 -14.85
CA ARG A 5 -23.46 -1.23 -14.96
C ARG A 5 -22.14 -0.80 -15.61
N GLN A 6 -22.20 0.01 -16.66
CA GLN A 6 -21.01 0.57 -17.32
C GLN A 6 -20.22 1.50 -16.39
N GLN A 7 -20.92 2.31 -15.58
CA GLN A 7 -20.26 3.16 -14.58
C GLN A 7 -19.55 2.32 -13.50
N ALA A 8 -20.19 1.24 -13.01
CA ALA A 8 -19.56 0.34 -12.06
C ALA A 8 -18.29 -0.31 -12.64
N GLU A 9 -18.34 -0.75 -13.89
CA GLU A 9 -17.20 -1.35 -14.60
C GLU A 9 -16.04 -0.35 -14.79
N ALA A 10 -16.34 0.90 -15.16
CA ALA A 10 -15.35 1.96 -15.28
C ALA A 10 -14.68 2.29 -13.92
N ILE A 11 -15.45 2.30 -12.83
CA ILE A 11 -14.92 2.52 -11.47
C ILE A 11 -13.99 1.39 -11.05
N ILE A 12 -14.38 0.13 -11.30
CA ILE A 12 -13.55 -1.03 -10.97
C ILE A 12 -12.24 -0.98 -11.75
N SER A 13 -12.30 -0.77 -13.07
CA SER A 13 -11.10 -0.69 -13.91
C SER A 13 -10.15 0.44 -13.49
N ALA A 14 -10.70 1.59 -13.06
CA ALA A 14 -9.88 2.66 -12.50
C ALA A 14 -9.19 2.23 -11.19
N ARG A 15 -9.91 1.55 -10.28
CA ARG A 15 -9.32 1.04 -9.03
C ARG A 15 -8.26 -0.02 -9.26
N GLU A 16 -8.44 -0.91 -10.22
CA GLU A 16 -7.44 -1.91 -10.59
C GLU A 16 -6.11 -1.26 -10.99
N LYS A 17 -6.16 -0.24 -11.85
CA LYS A 17 -4.94 0.50 -12.26
C LYS A 17 -4.24 1.20 -11.11
N ILE A 18 -4.99 1.74 -10.15
CA ILE A 18 -4.42 2.37 -8.94
C ILE A 18 -3.67 1.32 -8.11
N VAL A 19 -4.30 0.15 -7.90
CA VAL A 19 -3.70 -0.95 -7.12
C VAL A 19 -2.44 -1.49 -7.81
N GLU A 20 -2.44 -1.67 -9.13
CA GLU A 20 -1.26 -2.11 -9.89
C GLU A 20 -0.07 -1.14 -9.73
N GLY A 21 -0.34 0.17 -9.83
CA GLY A 21 0.65 1.20 -9.59
C GLY A 21 1.19 1.16 -8.16
N ALA A 22 0.31 1.05 -7.17
CA ALA A 22 0.68 0.98 -5.76
C ALA A 22 1.55 -0.24 -5.44
N VAL A 23 1.18 -1.43 -5.93
CA VAL A 23 1.99 -2.66 -5.75
C VAL A 23 3.38 -2.50 -6.35
N SER A 24 3.47 -1.90 -7.54
CA SER A 24 4.75 -1.63 -8.18
C SER A 24 5.61 -0.66 -7.36
N MET A 25 5.02 0.42 -6.83
CA MET A 25 5.71 1.38 -5.96
C MET A 25 6.22 0.74 -4.67
N VAL A 26 5.41 -0.08 -4.01
CA VAL A 26 5.79 -0.79 -2.77
C VAL A 26 6.93 -1.76 -3.03
N LYS A 27 6.86 -2.53 -4.12
CA LYS A 27 7.92 -3.46 -4.52
C LYS A 27 9.26 -2.74 -4.70
N MET A 28 9.27 -1.67 -5.49
CA MET A 28 10.48 -0.87 -5.71
C MET A 28 11.04 -0.28 -4.41
N ALA A 29 10.18 0.18 -3.51
CA ALA A 29 10.61 0.72 -2.22
C ALA A 29 11.29 -0.34 -1.35
N LEU A 30 10.71 -1.54 -1.26
CA LEU A 30 11.27 -2.65 -0.47
C LEU A 30 12.58 -3.17 -1.06
N GLU A 31 12.65 -3.36 -2.38
CA GLU A 31 13.88 -3.76 -3.07
C GLU A 31 15.00 -2.75 -2.79
N ARG A 32 14.70 -1.45 -2.89
CA ARG A 32 15.68 -0.40 -2.62
C ARG A 32 16.16 -0.37 -1.16
N ILE A 33 15.26 -0.58 -0.20
CA ILE A 33 15.61 -0.65 1.23
C ILE A 33 16.54 -1.85 1.51
N GLU A 34 16.28 -2.98 0.85
CA GLU A 34 17.08 -4.21 0.94
C GLU A 34 18.46 -4.02 0.29
N ASP A 35 18.51 -3.44 -0.91
CA ASP A 35 19.76 -3.15 -1.63
C ASP A 35 20.66 -2.16 -0.86
N GLU A 36 20.07 -1.11 -0.30
CA GLU A 36 20.79 -0.10 0.48
C GLU A 36 21.12 -0.58 1.92
N ASN A 37 20.70 -1.80 2.31
CA ASN A 37 20.85 -2.36 3.66
C ASN A 37 20.44 -1.38 4.77
N ILE A 38 19.38 -0.59 4.54
CA ILE A 38 18.92 0.44 5.48
C ILE A 38 18.36 -0.23 6.75
N ILE A 39 17.68 -1.37 6.58
CA ILE A 39 17.08 -2.11 7.70
C ILE A 39 16.98 -3.60 7.36
N GLU A 40 17.16 -4.47 8.35
CA GLU A 40 16.84 -5.90 8.21
C GLU A 40 15.35 -6.14 8.51
N MET A 41 14.64 -6.71 7.54
CA MET A 41 13.22 -7.05 7.67
C MET A 41 13.03 -8.56 7.60
N ASP A 42 12.47 -9.13 8.65
CA ASP A 42 11.92 -10.49 8.59
C ASP A 42 10.63 -10.52 7.73
N SER A 43 10.16 -11.72 7.40
CA SER A 43 8.98 -11.93 6.54
C SER A 43 7.72 -11.24 7.09
N ASP A 44 7.55 -11.26 8.40
CA ASP A 44 6.35 -10.75 9.06
C ASP A 44 6.33 -9.21 9.04
N LYS A 45 7.48 -8.57 9.30
CA LYS A 45 7.65 -7.12 9.15
C LYS A 45 7.51 -6.68 7.71
N LYS A 46 8.04 -7.45 6.75
CA LYS A 46 7.88 -7.15 5.31
C LYS A 46 6.41 -7.19 4.92
N ALA A 47 5.65 -8.20 5.34
CA ALA A 47 4.21 -8.29 5.10
C ALA A 47 3.43 -7.12 5.74
N ALA A 48 3.75 -6.75 6.99
CA ALA A 48 3.13 -5.61 7.67
C ALA A 48 3.42 -4.28 6.95
N MET A 49 4.66 -4.07 6.49
CA MET A 49 5.04 -2.86 5.76
C MET A 49 4.34 -2.77 4.40
N VAL A 50 4.26 -3.88 3.65
CA VAL A 50 3.49 -3.95 2.40
C VAL A 50 2.04 -3.54 2.66
N SER A 51 1.40 -4.09 3.69
CA SER A 51 0.02 -3.76 4.03
C SER A 51 -0.16 -2.28 4.34
N ASN A 52 0.70 -1.71 5.20
CA ASN A 52 0.62 -0.30 5.57
C ASN A 52 0.81 0.63 4.35
N LEU A 53 1.79 0.34 3.50
CA LEU A 53 2.05 1.16 2.32
C LEU A 53 0.92 1.05 1.28
N LEU A 54 0.36 -0.15 1.06
CA LEU A 54 -0.78 -0.33 0.17
C LEU A 54 -2.02 0.41 0.68
N VAL A 55 -2.28 0.39 1.98
CA VAL A 55 -3.37 1.17 2.58
C VAL A 55 -3.17 2.66 2.32
N VAL A 56 -1.96 3.19 2.51
CA VAL A 56 -1.66 4.61 2.26
C VAL A 56 -1.81 4.98 0.78
N LEU A 57 -1.33 4.14 -0.13
CA LEU A 57 -1.31 4.44 -1.57
C LEU A 57 -2.68 4.24 -2.24
N CYS A 58 -3.52 3.33 -1.73
CA CYS A 58 -4.81 3.00 -2.31
C CYS A 58 -6.01 3.63 -1.59
N ALA A 59 -5.79 4.33 -0.47
CA ALA A 59 -6.88 5.00 0.24
C ALA A 59 -7.43 6.18 -0.60
N ASP A 60 -8.76 6.27 -0.71
CA ASP A 60 -9.45 7.38 -1.39
C ASP A 60 -9.36 8.70 -0.59
N GLU A 61 -9.12 8.61 0.72
CA GLU A 61 -8.88 9.74 1.62
C GLU A 61 -7.43 9.70 2.13
N SER A 62 -6.86 10.87 2.42
CA SER A 62 -5.49 10.97 2.93
C SER A 62 -5.30 10.11 4.18
N ALA A 63 -4.38 9.15 4.13
CA ALA A 63 -4.07 8.31 5.27
C ALA A 63 -3.67 9.18 6.48
N GLN A 64 -4.44 9.05 7.57
CA GLN A 64 -4.14 9.71 8.84
C GLN A 64 -2.92 9.00 9.45
N PRO A 65 -1.85 9.73 9.79
CA PRO A 65 -0.69 9.11 10.43
C PRO A 65 -1.11 8.53 11.79
N VAL A 66 -1.06 7.20 11.93
CA VAL A 66 -1.21 6.55 13.23
C VAL A 66 0.11 6.74 13.98
N LEU A 67 0.14 7.71 14.89
CA LEU A 67 1.31 7.94 15.75
C LEU A 67 1.36 6.81 16.78
N ASN A 68 2.24 5.83 16.57
CA ASN A 68 2.40 4.74 17.54
C ASN A 68 3.27 5.22 18.71
N THR A 69 2.63 5.69 19.79
CA THR A 69 3.30 6.10 21.03
C THR A 69 3.55 4.94 21.99
N GLY A 70 3.24 3.70 21.59
CA GLY A 70 3.32 2.51 22.43
C GLY A 70 4.54 1.65 22.12
N THR A 71 5.45 1.56 23.09
CA THR A 71 6.41 0.46 23.32
C THR A 71 7.37 0.12 22.16
N LEU A 72 8.24 1.06 21.78
CA LEU A 72 9.46 0.71 21.03
C LEU A 72 10.50 -0.04 21.91
N TYR A 73 10.26 -0.13 23.22
CA TYR A 73 11.13 -0.78 24.21
C TYR A 73 10.31 -1.43 25.34
N GLN A 74 9.64 -2.55 25.06
CA GLN A 74 9.26 -3.49 26.12
C GLN A 74 9.43 -4.93 25.67
#